data_AF-A0A9D6TKL7-F1
#
_entry.id   AF-A0A9D6TKL7-F1
#
_cell.length_a   1.000
_cell.length_b   1.000
_cell.length_c   1.000
_cell.angle_alpha   90.00
_cell.angle_beta   90.00
_cell.angle_gamma   90.00
#
_symmetry.space_group_name_H-M   'P 1'
#
loop_
_entity.id
_entity.type
_entity.pdbx_description
1 polymer ?
#
loop_
_entity_poly.entity_id
_entity_poly.type
_entity_poly.pdbx_seq_one_letter_code
_entity_poly.pdbx_strand_id
1 'polypeptide(L)'
;MTIKPGRSDDHHADLKIWKKIWEKRGLNVAVWRTFFSGESGYMIAYRLKNGWKDLDVTLTSTRAAADEVGGPGTYDRLMANNKLNIERSVGEMIEYKPELSSK
;
A
#
# COMPACT_ATOMS: atom_id res chain seq x y z
N MET A 1 -8.49 3.28 -3.24
CA MET A 1 -7.97 3.15 -4.61
C MET A 1 -8.99 2.39 -5.45
N THR A 2 -9.42 2.98 -6.55
CA THR A 2 -10.34 2.36 -7.51
C THR A 2 -9.54 1.57 -8.55
N ILE A 3 -10.00 0.37 -8.88
CA ILE A 3 -9.36 -0.51 -9.87
C ILE A 3 -10.15 -0.47 -11.18
N LYS A 4 -9.44 -0.42 -12.31
CA LYS A 4 -10.04 -0.46 -13.64
C LYS A 4 -10.86 -1.75 -13.83
N PRO A 5 -11.99 -1.70 -14.57
CA PRO A 5 -12.79 -2.89 -14.85
C PRO A 5 -11.95 -4.04 -15.43
N GLY A 6 -12.17 -5.25 -14.92
CA GLY A 6 -11.45 -6.46 -15.37
C GLY A 6 -10.02 -6.63 -14.84
N ARG A 7 -9.47 -5.67 -14.07
CA ARG A 7 -8.07 -5.71 -13.58
C ARG A 7 -7.93 -6.10 -12.10
N SER A 8 -9.03 -6.49 -11.44
CA SER A 8 -9.03 -6.77 -9.99
C SER A 8 -8.10 -7.92 -9.62
N ASP A 9 -8.06 -9.00 -10.40
CA ASP A 9 -7.25 -10.19 -10.09
C ASP A 9 -5.76 -9.91 -10.29
N ASP A 10 -5.40 -9.23 -11.37
CA ASP A 10 -4.04 -8.77 -11.64
C ASP A 10 -3.53 -7.86 -10.51
N HIS A 11 -4.35 -6.89 -10.10
CA HIS A 11 -3.99 -6.00 -9.00
C HIS A 11 -3.88 -6.75 -7.66
N HIS A 12 -4.76 -7.72 -7.41
CA HIS A 12 -4.69 -8.55 -6.21
C HIS A 12 -3.41 -9.40 -6.17
N ALA A 13 -2.97 -9.94 -7.31
CA ALA A 13 -1.71 -10.66 -7.42
C ALA A 13 -0.52 -9.74 -7.11
N ASP A 14 -0.50 -8.52 -7.65
CA ASP A 14 0.53 -7.53 -7.35
C ASP A 14 0.52 -7.13 -5.86
N LEU A 15 -0.65 -6.98 -5.23
CA LEU A 15 -0.77 -6.68 -3.80
C LEU A 15 -0.14 -7.77 -2.91
N LYS A 16 -0.14 -9.03 -3.33
CA LYS A 16 0.56 -10.11 -2.61
C LYS A 16 2.08 -9.93 -2.65
N ILE A 17 2.62 -9.37 -3.73
CA ILE A 17 4.05 -9.05 -3.84
C ILE A 17 4.36 -7.81 -3.00
N TRP A 18 3.52 -6.78 -3.08
CA TRP A 18 3.63 -5.59 -2.24
C TRP A 18 3.63 -5.92 -0.74
N LYS A 19 2.80 -6.87 -0.30
CA LYS A 19 2.81 -7.37 1.10
C LYS A 19 4.20 -7.82 1.52
N LYS A 20 4.87 -8.67 0.73
CA LYS A 20 6.23 -9.16 1.02
C LYS A 20 7.25 -8.02 1.05
N ILE A 21 7.12 -7.03 0.15
CA ILE A 21 7.98 -5.84 0.12
C ILE A 21 7.80 -5.01 1.39
N TRP A 22 6.56 -4.78 1.84
CA TRP A 22 6.29 -4.04 3.07
C TRP A 22 6.82 -4.77 4.31
N GLU A 23 6.61 -6.09 4.40
CA GLU A 23 7.16 -6.92 5.48
C GLU A 23 8.69 -6.85 5.54
N LYS A 24 9.35 -6.92 4.38
CA LYS A 24 10.82 -6.79 4.26
C LYS A 24 11.31 -5.42 4.74
N ARG A 25 10.53 -4.37 4.49
CA ARG A 25 10.81 -3.01 4.97
C ARG A 25 10.41 -2.79 6.43
N GLY A 26 9.89 -3.79 7.13
CA GLY A 26 9.40 -3.63 8.50
C GLY A 26 8.15 -2.75 8.62
N LEU A 27 7.43 -2.51 7.52
CA LEU A 27 6.24 -1.69 7.50
C LEU A 27 5.02 -2.46 8.01
N ASN A 28 4.18 -1.79 8.79
CA ASN A 28 2.88 -2.32 9.21
C ASN A 28 1.79 -1.83 8.26
N VAL A 29 1.34 -2.69 7.35
CA VAL A 29 0.37 -2.31 6.31
C VAL A 29 -0.83 -3.23 6.38
N ALA A 30 -2.02 -2.64 6.47
CA ALA A 30 -3.28 -3.33 6.33
C ALA A 30 -3.88 -3.06 4.94
N VAL A 31 -4.44 -4.11 4.32
CA VAL A 31 -5.11 -4.01 3.03
C VAL A 31 -6.47 -4.68 3.11
N TRP A 32 -7.50 -3.98 2.65
CA TRP A 32 -8.85 -4.54 2.53
C TRP A 32 -9.50 -4.11 1.23
N ARG A 33 -10.39 -4.96 0.72
CA ARG A 33 -11.18 -4.66 -0.47
C ARG A 33 -12.51 -4.05 -0.04
N THR A 34 -12.91 -2.99 -0.73
CA THR A 34 -14.20 -2.32 -0.55
C THR A 34 -15.21 -2.95 -1.51
N PHE A 35 -16.37 -3.34 -0.97
CA PHE A 35 -17.40 -4.07 -1.74
C PHE A 35 -18.81 -3.45 -1.66
N PHE A 36 -19.10 -2.60 -0.65
CA PHE A 36 -20.48 -2.17 -0.35
C PHE A 36 -20.64 -0.69 0.06
N SER A 37 -19.56 0.10 0.05
CA SER A 37 -19.55 1.51 0.48
C SER A 37 -19.23 2.49 -0.66
N GLY A 38 -19.48 2.07 -1.90
CA GLY A 38 -19.18 2.82 -3.12
C GLY A 38 -18.50 1.94 -4.17
N GLU A 39 -17.68 2.56 -5.01
CA GLU A 39 -16.92 1.88 -6.06
C GLU A 39 -15.98 0.81 -5.47
N SER A 40 -15.97 -0.38 -6.07
CA SER A 40 -15.11 -1.47 -5.59
C SER A 40 -13.64 -1.10 -5.79
N GLY A 41 -12.83 -1.36 -4.77
CA GLY A 41 -11.45 -0.95 -4.76
C GLY A 41 -10.67 -1.57 -3.62
N TYR A 42 -9.43 -1.11 -3.45
CA TYR A 42 -8.59 -1.47 -2.34
C TYR A 42 -8.30 -0.26 -1.47
N MET A 43 -8.31 -0.46 -0.17
CA MET A 43 -7.77 0.46 0.82
C MET A 43 -6.47 -0.11 1.36
N ILE A 44 -5.44 0.72 1.38
CA ILE A 44 -4.11 0.39 1.90
C ILE A 44 -3.84 1.40 3.01
N ALA A 45 -3.65 0.92 4.24
CA ALA A 45 -3.36 1.76 5.38
C ALA A 45 -2.01 1.40 5.98
N TYR A 46 -1.14 2.40 6.08
CA TYR A 46 0.14 2.31 6.76
C TYR A 46 -0.05 2.73 8.21
N ARG A 47 0.29 1.85 9.15
CA ARG A 47 0.23 2.14 10.59
C ARG A 47 1.62 2.55 11.07
N LEU A 48 1.74 3.81 11.50
CA LEU A 48 2.91 4.31 12.20
C LEU A 48 2.74 4.03 13.70
N LYS A 49 3.44 3.02 14.21
CA LYS A 49 3.38 2.63 15.63
C LYS A 49 4.07 3.64 16.54
N ASN A 50 5.16 4.24 16.10
CA ASN A 50 5.92 5.25 16.84
C ASN A 50 5.63 6.68 16.33
N GLY A 51 4.55 6.87 15.57
CA GLY A 51 4.19 8.15 14.96
C GLY A 51 5.19 8.57 13.88
N TRP A 52 5.43 9.87 13.75
CA TRP A 52 6.32 10.45 12.72
C TRP A 52 7.74 9.88 12.75
N LYS A 53 8.21 9.37 13.90
CA LYS A 53 9.53 8.72 14.02
C LYS A 53 9.68 7.50 13.14
N ASP A 54 8.60 6.81 12.79
CA ASP A 54 8.64 5.68 11.84
C ASP A 54 8.99 6.14 10.41
N LEU A 55 8.85 7.45 10.11
CA LEU A 55 9.28 8.05 8.84
C LEU A 55 10.74 8.50 8.87
N ASP A 56 11.32 8.71 10.07
CA ASP A 56 12.73 9.09 10.26
C ASP A 56 13.68 7.89 10.15
N VAL A 57 13.15 6.66 10.21
CA VAL A 57 13.94 5.43 10.07
C VAL A 57 14.42 5.30 8.62
N THR A 58 15.73 5.04 8.44
CA THR A 58 16.30 4.63 7.15
C THR A 58 15.81 3.22 6.80
N LEU A 59 14.58 3.12 6.30
CA LEU A 59 14.05 1.88 5.78
C LEU A 59 14.78 1.53 4.48
N THR A 60 15.01 0.23 4.24
CA THR A 60 15.45 -0.23 2.92
C THR A 60 14.58 0.39 1.84
N SER A 61 15.22 0.90 0.79
CA SER A 61 14.50 1.53 -0.31
C SER A 61 13.48 0.56 -0.88
N THR A 62 12.31 1.06 -1.28
CA THR A 62 11.24 0.21 -1.84
C THR A 62 11.73 -0.57 -3.05
N ARG A 63 12.63 0.02 -3.85
CA ARG A 63 13.22 -0.63 -5.02
C ARG A 63 14.15 -1.78 -4.62
N ALA A 64 15.07 -1.56 -3.69
CA ALA A 64 15.96 -2.63 -3.21
C ALA A 64 15.17 -3.79 -2.58
N ALA A 65 14.16 -3.48 -1.75
CA ALA A 65 13.30 -4.51 -1.18
C ALA A 65 12.50 -5.27 -2.24
N ALA A 66 12.08 -4.61 -3.33
CA ALA A 66 11.40 -5.28 -4.44
C ALA A 66 12.34 -6.22 -5.21
N ASP A 67 13.58 -5.79 -5.48
CA ASP A 67 14.57 -6.60 -6.18
C ASP A 67 14.96 -7.83 -5.34
N GLU A 68 15.05 -7.70 -4.02
CA GLU A 68 15.27 -8.84 -3.12
C GLU A 68 14.08 -9.82 -3.07
N VAL A 69 12.85 -9.33 -3.20
CA VAL A 69 11.64 -10.16 -3.12
C VAL A 69 11.34 -10.90 -4.43
N GLY A 70 11.54 -10.25 -5.58
CA GLY A 70 11.09 -10.74 -6.88
C GLY A 70 12.17 -10.78 -7.97
N GLY A 71 13.40 -10.37 -7.66
CA GLY A 71 14.49 -10.22 -8.62
C GLY A 71 14.53 -8.83 -9.28
N PRO A 72 15.64 -8.53 -10.00
CA PRO A 72 15.86 -7.23 -10.62
C PRO A 72 14.70 -6.76 -11.50
N GLY A 73 14.28 -5.51 -11.33
CA GLY A 73 13.23 -4.89 -12.13
C GLY A 73 11.80 -5.15 -11.63
N THR A 74 11.65 -5.87 -10.50
CA THR A 74 10.34 -6.12 -9.88
C THR A 74 9.61 -4.82 -9.56
N TYR A 75 10.33 -3.81 -9.04
CA TYR A 75 9.72 -2.51 -8.75
C TYR A 75 9.11 -1.86 -10.00
N ASP A 76 9.86 -1.82 -11.10
CA ASP A 76 9.40 -1.17 -12.33
C ASP A 76 8.21 -1.91 -12.93
N ARG A 77 8.20 -3.24 -12.89
CA ARG A 77 7.04 -4.05 -13.31
C ARG A 77 5.81 -3.75 -12.47
N LEU A 78 5.92 -3.70 -11.14
CA LEU A 78 4.80 -3.38 -10.25
C LEU A 78 4.27 -1.96 -10.50
N MET A 79 5.16 -1.00 -10.74
CA MET A 79 4.75 0.37 -11.06
C MET A 79 4.10 0.50 -12.44
N ALA A 80 4.56 -0.26 -13.43
CA ALA A 80 3.91 -0.35 -14.73
C ALA A 80 2.50 -0.97 -14.60
N ASN A 81 2.38 -2.07 -13.85
CA ASN A 81 1.09 -2.71 -13.58
C ASN A 81 0.13 -1.77 -12.84
N ASN A 82 0.60 -0.99 -11.86
CA ASN A 82 -0.21 0.01 -11.19
C ASN A 82 -0.87 0.99 -12.17
N LYS A 83 -0.15 1.45 -13.21
CA LYS A 83 -0.72 2.33 -14.26
C LYS A 83 -1.81 1.63 -15.09
N LEU A 84 -1.63 0.33 -15.33
CA LEU A 84 -2.61 -0.49 -16.07
C LEU A 84 -3.81 -0.88 -15.23
N ASN A 85 -3.66 -0.99 -13.91
CA ASN A 85 -4.66 -1.56 -13.01
C ASN A 85 -5.48 -0.49 -12.29
N ILE A 86 -4.89 0.66 -11.96
CA ILE A 86 -5.50 1.67 -11.10
C ILE A 86 -6.18 2.75 -11.95
N GLU A 87 -7.45 3.01 -11.68
CA GLU A 87 -8.18 4.12 -12.30
C GLU A 87 -7.92 5.42 -11.55
N ARG A 88 -8.06 5.37 -10.22
CA ARG A 88 -7.87 6.52 -9.33
C ARG A 88 -7.28 6.09 -8.00
N SER A 89 -6.35 6.88 -7.48
CA SER A 89 -5.83 6.75 -6.13
C SER A 89 -6.03 8.06 -5.38
N VAL A 90 -6.42 7.97 -4.12
CA VAL A 90 -6.49 9.08 -3.17
C VAL A 90 -5.78 8.61 -1.91
N GLY A 91 -5.02 9.50 -1.29
CA GLY A 91 -4.33 9.25 -0.03
C GLY A 91 -4.59 10.40 0.93
N GLU A 92 -4.72 10.05 2.20
CA GLU A 92 -4.84 10.99 3.31
C GLU A 92 -3.99 10.50 4.47
N MET A 93 -3.54 11.43 5.31
CA MET A 93 -2.92 11.11 6.59
C MET A 93 -3.93 11.41 7.68
N ILE A 94 -4.24 10.40 8.50
CA ILE A 94 -5.15 10.54 9.63
C ILE A 94 -4.33 10.56 10.90
N GLU A 95 -4.42 11.67 11.64
CA GLU A 95 -3.83 11.79 12.97
C GLU A 95 -4.93 11.63 14.03
N TYR A 96 -4.70 10.74 14.99
CA TYR A 96 -5.58 10.63 16.15
C TYR A 96 -5.26 11.75 17.15
N LYS A 97 -6.24 12.63 17.39
CA LYS A 97 -6.19 13.73 18.37
C LYS A 97 -6.96 13.33 19.63
N PRO A 98 -6.31 12.74 20.65
CA PRO A 98 -7.01 12.26 21.85
C PRO A 98 -7.80 13.37 22.57
N GLU A 99 -7.32 14.61 22.54
CA GLU A 99 -7.96 15.79 23.14
C GLU A 99 -9.28 16.20 22.48
N LEU A 100 -9.52 15.75 21.25
CA LEU A 100 -10.78 15.95 20.52
C LEU A 100 -11.69 14.71 20.59
N SER A 101 -11.22 13.64 21.24
CA SER A 101 -11.99 12.42 21.41
C SER A 101 -13.04 12.64 22.49
N SER A 102 -14.25 12.12 22.30
CA SER A 102 -15.34 12.20 23.29
C SER A 102 -15.15 11.22 24.46
N LYS A 103 -13.90 10.92 24.83
CA LYS A 103 -13.52 10.03 25.93
C LYS A 103 -12.76 10.79 27.00
#